data_AF-A0AAW2L8Y5-F1
#
_entry.id   AF-A0AAW2L8Y5-F1
#
_cell.length_a   1.000
_cell.length_b   1.000
_cell.length_c   1.000
_cell.angle_alpha   90.00
_cell.angle_beta   90.00
_cell.angle_gamma   90.00
#
_symmetry.space_group_name_H-M   'P 1'
#
loop_
_entity.id
_entity.type
_entity.pdbx_description
1 polymer ?
#
loop_
_entity_poly.entity_id
_entity_poly.type
_entity_poly.pdbx_seq_one_letter_code
_entity_poly.pdbx_strand_id
1 'polypeptide(L)'
;MTNTAASFSTGAAEAKSFDLSAASSPERRLLSEDQLRHCYEALKVFKGKRFGSPQTIHHEFQILEASRMEALEMRNRCTVALNSLHQRKNRYSDVLPFDNNRVILKQHKDYKPSAMGYINASFVMTSESVSRFIATQGPLPNTSEDFWEMVLQYHCPAIIMLTRLVDGTHTVKCGDYFQAEDGPREFGNIRITTKWIQTADTSLILRCLEVKNKEITDHMSN
;
A
#
# COMPACT_ATOMS: atom_id res chain seq x y z
N MET A 1 1.41 -33.23 11.48
CA MET A 1 2.54 -32.32 11.21
C MET A 1 2.04 -30.91 11.46
N THR A 2 2.59 -30.28 12.48
CA THR A 2 2.06 -29.11 13.18
C THR A 2 2.30 -27.83 12.39
N ASN A 3 1.22 -27.11 12.11
CA ASN A 3 1.21 -25.84 11.40
C ASN A 3 1.54 -24.73 12.40
N THR A 4 2.77 -24.23 12.40
CA THR A 4 3.20 -23.12 13.25
C THR A 4 2.77 -21.81 12.62
N ALA A 5 1.53 -21.40 12.89
CA ALA A 5 1.11 -20.02 12.70
C ALA A 5 1.89 -19.16 13.70
N ALA A 6 2.87 -18.39 13.22
CA ALA A 6 3.59 -17.45 14.04
C ALA A 6 2.62 -16.36 14.53
N SER A 7 2.24 -16.46 15.81
CA SER A 7 1.55 -15.41 16.54
C SER A 7 2.54 -14.29 16.81
N PHE A 8 2.37 -13.15 16.13
CA PHE A 8 3.23 -11.99 16.36
C PHE A 8 2.57 -11.05 17.37
N SER A 9 3.21 -10.98 18.54
CA SER A 9 2.95 -9.98 19.58
C SER A 9 3.30 -8.60 19.04
N THR A 10 2.29 -7.75 18.86
CA THR A 10 2.47 -6.32 18.61
C THR A 10 2.72 -5.64 19.94
N GLY A 11 3.99 -5.55 20.34
CA GLY A 11 4.41 -4.55 21.32
C GLY A 11 4.02 -3.18 20.77
N ALA A 12 2.98 -2.58 21.35
CA ALA A 12 2.54 -1.23 21.03
C ALA A 12 3.59 -0.23 21.52
N ALA A 13 4.65 -0.05 20.76
CA ALA A 13 5.41 1.18 20.83
C ALA A 13 4.48 2.28 20.30
N GLU A 14 4.14 3.25 21.14
CA GLU A 14 3.38 4.43 20.75
C GLU A 14 4.00 5.02 19.47
N ALA A 15 3.27 4.90 18.37
CA ALA A 15 3.67 5.48 17.11
C ALA A 15 3.69 7.00 17.32
N LYS A 16 4.89 7.60 17.30
CA LYS A 16 5.02 9.06 17.27
C LYS A 16 4.16 9.58 16.12
N SER A 17 3.18 10.42 16.46
CA SER A 17 2.33 11.14 15.52
C SER A 17 3.21 11.75 14.43
N PHE A 18 3.05 11.28 13.19
CA PHE A 18 3.71 11.85 12.02
C PHE A 18 3.02 13.19 11.73
N ASP A 19 3.52 14.27 12.33
CA ASP A 19 2.98 15.61 12.13
C ASP A 19 3.41 16.14 10.75
N LEU A 20 2.49 16.06 9.79
CA LEU A 20 2.63 16.64 8.46
C LEU A 20 2.02 18.05 8.36
N SER A 21 1.48 18.60 9.47
CA SER A 21 0.82 19.91 9.46
C SER A 21 1.82 21.07 9.36
N ALA A 22 3.08 20.83 9.69
CA ALA A 22 4.14 21.80 9.50
C ALA A 22 4.65 21.74 8.06
N ALA A 23 4.31 22.77 7.28
CA ALA A 23 4.93 23.11 6.00
C ALA A 23 6.45 23.40 6.09
N SER A 24 7.12 23.02 7.18
CA SER A 24 8.56 23.13 7.33
C SER A 24 9.24 22.08 6.48
N SER A 25 10.31 22.48 5.78
CA SER A 25 11.23 21.54 5.13
C SER A 25 11.52 20.37 6.07
N PRO A 26 11.52 19.11 5.57
CA PRO A 26 11.75 17.95 6.43
C PRO A 26 13.02 18.19 7.24
N GLU A 27 12.95 18.01 8.56
CA GLU A 27 14.09 18.25 9.45
C GLU A 27 15.32 17.54 8.88
N ARG A 28 16.40 18.30 8.70
CA ARG A 28 17.65 17.75 8.19
C ARG A 28 18.13 16.72 9.20
N ARG A 29 18.03 15.44 8.82
CA ARG A 29 18.53 14.36 9.65
C ARG A 29 20.04 14.52 9.85
N LEU A 30 20.46 14.58 11.10
CA LEU A 30 21.86 14.49 11.47
C LEU A 30 22.31 13.05 11.26
N LEU A 31 23.30 12.85 10.41
CA LEU A 31 23.88 11.54 10.10
C LEU A 31 25.16 11.36 10.93
N SER A 32 25.41 10.14 11.40
CA SER A 32 26.71 9.81 11.98
C SER A 32 27.81 9.84 10.92
N GLU A 33 29.08 9.92 11.34
CA GLU A 33 30.22 9.89 10.41
C GLU A 33 30.23 8.63 9.54
N ASP A 34 29.91 7.47 10.13
CA ASP A 34 29.79 6.21 9.39
C ASP A 34 28.65 6.22 8.38
N GLN A 35 27.49 6.77 8.76
CA GLN A 35 26.36 6.90 7.84
C GLN A 35 26.70 7.83 6.67
N LEU A 36 27.36 8.96 6.95
CA LEU A 36 27.82 9.89 5.92
C LEU A 36 28.79 9.21 4.96
N ARG A 37 29.78 8.47 5.48
CA ARG A 37 30.74 7.71 4.68
C ARG A 37 30.02 6.72 3.76
N HIS A 38 29.11 5.90 4.28
CA HIS A 38 28.34 4.96 3.47
C HIS A 38 27.47 5.68 2.40
N CYS A 39 26.87 6.83 2.73
CA CYS A 39 26.13 7.64 1.77
C CYS A 39 27.03 8.16 0.63
N TYR A 40 28.26 8.60 0.93
CA TYR A 40 29.21 9.05 -0.07
C TYR A 40 29.67 7.91 -0.99
N GLU A 41 29.96 6.74 -0.42
CA GLU A 41 30.33 5.55 -1.18
C GLU A 41 29.21 5.13 -2.12
N ALA A 42 27.98 5.03 -1.62
CA ALA A 42 26.80 4.72 -2.44
C ALA A 42 26.60 5.76 -3.55
N LEU A 43 26.71 7.06 -3.23
CA LEU A 43 26.58 8.13 -4.22
C LEU A 43 27.63 8.03 -5.33
N LYS A 44 28.87 7.69 -5.01
CA LYS A 44 29.94 7.47 -5.99
C LYS A 44 29.56 6.34 -6.94
N VAL A 45 29.04 5.22 -6.43
CA VAL A 45 28.56 4.10 -7.25
C VAL A 45 27.41 4.53 -8.16
N PHE A 46 26.39 5.20 -7.63
CA PHE A 46 25.24 5.67 -8.42
C PHE A 46 25.65 6.66 -9.52
N LYS A 47 26.56 7.60 -9.21
CA LYS A 47 27.10 8.55 -10.21
C LYS A 47 27.91 7.83 -11.28
N GLY A 48 28.74 6.86 -10.89
CA GLY A 48 29.51 6.02 -11.82
C GLY A 48 28.59 5.30 -12.80
N LYS A 49 27.53 4.64 -12.31
CA LYS A 49 26.53 3.99 -13.16
C LYS A 49 25.80 4.96 -14.08
N ARG A 50 25.37 6.12 -13.57
CA ARG A 50 24.57 7.08 -14.34
C ARG A 50 25.36 7.83 -15.41
N PHE A 51 26.56 8.29 -15.07
CA PHE A 51 27.33 9.21 -15.92
C PHE A 51 28.58 8.57 -16.54
N GLY A 52 29.16 7.56 -15.90
CA GLY A 52 30.35 6.87 -16.41
C GLY A 52 30.02 5.69 -17.33
N SER A 53 29.02 4.89 -16.98
CA SER A 53 28.62 3.70 -17.75
C SER A 53 27.10 3.49 -17.79
N PRO A 54 26.33 4.39 -18.44
CA PRO A 54 24.86 4.36 -18.45
C PRO A 54 24.28 3.05 -19.01
N GLN A 55 25.03 2.34 -19.85
CA GLN A 55 24.67 1.04 -20.42
C GLN A 55 24.53 -0.03 -19.32
N THR A 56 25.23 0.11 -18.20
CA THR A 56 25.11 -0.79 -17.05
C THR A 56 23.68 -0.85 -16.53
N ILE A 57 22.99 0.28 -16.45
CA ILE A 57 21.58 0.32 -15.98
C ILE A 57 20.68 -0.46 -16.94
N HIS A 58 20.89 -0.28 -18.25
CA HIS A 58 20.12 -1.01 -19.25
C HIS A 58 20.39 -2.51 -19.19
N HIS A 59 21.65 -2.91 -19.05
CA HIS A 59 22.03 -4.31 -18.94
C HIS A 59 21.45 -4.98 -17.68
N GLU A 60 21.53 -4.30 -16.52
CA GLU A 60 20.92 -4.78 -15.27
C GLU A 60 19.41 -4.94 -15.41
N PHE A 61 18.73 -4.02 -16.10
CA PHE A 61 17.30 -4.14 -16.37
C PHE A 61 16.97 -5.31 -17.31
N GLN A 62 17.80 -5.56 -18.34
CA GLN A 62 17.63 -6.73 -19.21
C GLN A 62 17.76 -8.05 -18.45
N ILE A 63 18.66 -8.13 -17.47
CA ILE A 63 18.80 -9.33 -16.61
C ILE A 63 17.51 -9.56 -15.81
N LEU A 64 16.88 -8.50 -15.29
CA LEU A 64 15.60 -8.61 -14.58
C LEU A 64 14.48 -9.12 -15.50
N GLU A 65 14.36 -8.58 -16.72
CA GLU A 65 13.37 -9.04 -17.70
C GLU A 65 13.62 -10.49 -18.13
N ALA A 66 14.89 -10.88 -18.33
CA ALA A 66 15.26 -12.25 -18.66
C ALA A 66 14.97 -13.24 -17.51
N SER A 67 14.94 -12.75 -16.27
CA SER A 67 14.61 -13.52 -15.06
C SER A 67 13.14 -13.42 -14.67
N ARG A 68 12.28 -12.89 -15.55
CA ARG A 68 10.87 -12.72 -15.26
C ARG A 68 10.19 -14.07 -15.09
N MET A 69 9.29 -14.13 -14.10
CA MET A 69 8.51 -15.32 -13.81
C MET A 69 7.71 -15.79 -15.02
N GLU A 70 7.74 -17.10 -15.28
CA GLU A 70 6.95 -17.72 -16.34
C GLU A 70 5.46 -17.79 -15.97
N ALA A 71 4.60 -17.87 -16.99
CA ALA A 71 3.15 -17.90 -16.80
C ALA A 71 2.67 -19.10 -15.95
N LEU A 72 3.33 -20.26 -16.08
CA LEU A 72 3.00 -21.44 -15.29
C LEU A 72 3.38 -21.26 -13.81
N GLU A 73 4.55 -20.69 -13.54
CA GLU A 73 4.96 -20.39 -12.17
C GLU A 73 4.03 -19.35 -11.53
N MET A 74 3.67 -18.29 -12.27
CA MET A 74 2.70 -17.29 -11.80
C MET A 74 1.35 -17.92 -11.46
N ARG A 75 0.84 -18.84 -12.30
CA ARG A 75 -0.42 -19.55 -12.03
C ARG A 75 -0.35 -20.37 -10.73
N ASN A 76 0.78 -21.00 -10.46
CA ASN A 76 0.98 -21.82 -9.26
C ASN A 76 1.17 -20.97 -7.99
N ARG A 77 1.64 -19.73 -8.12
CA ARG A 77 1.92 -18.83 -6.99
C ARG A 77 0.79 -17.85 -6.70
N CYS A 78 -0.20 -17.71 -7.57
CA CYS A 78 -1.31 -16.75 -7.45
C CYS A 78 -2.69 -17.45 -7.45
N THR A 79 -2.79 -18.65 -6.86
CA THR A 79 -3.99 -19.49 -6.94
C THR A 79 -5.22 -18.83 -6.34
N VAL A 80 -5.06 -18.08 -5.24
CA VAL A 80 -6.16 -17.37 -4.59
C VAL A 80 -6.63 -16.21 -5.47
N ALA A 81 -5.69 -15.43 -6.03
CA ALA A 81 -6.00 -14.29 -6.88
C ALA A 81 -6.67 -14.68 -8.21
N LEU A 82 -6.35 -15.87 -8.73
CA LEU A 82 -6.89 -16.44 -9.97
C LEU A 82 -8.25 -17.11 -9.82
N ASN A 83 -8.70 -17.36 -8.58
CA ASN A 83 -10.02 -17.92 -8.31
C ASN A 83 -11.11 -17.03 -8.96
N SER A 84 -12.09 -17.65 -9.63
CA SER A 84 -13.17 -16.95 -10.33
C SER A 84 -13.97 -15.99 -9.43
N LEU A 85 -14.03 -16.26 -8.13
CA LEU A 85 -14.66 -15.38 -7.14
C LEU A 85 -13.92 -14.05 -6.95
N HIS A 86 -12.61 -14.00 -7.24
CA HIS A 86 -11.73 -12.87 -6.97
C HIS A 86 -11.34 -12.08 -8.23
N GLN A 87 -11.62 -12.61 -9.43
CA GLN A 87 -11.24 -11.97 -10.70
C GLN A 87 -11.74 -10.52 -10.80
N ARG A 88 -12.96 -10.24 -10.33
CA ARG A 88 -13.56 -8.89 -10.32
C ARG A 88 -12.95 -7.92 -9.29
N LYS A 89 -12.03 -8.40 -8.45
CA LYS A 89 -11.28 -7.59 -7.48
C LYS A 89 -9.88 -7.23 -7.97
N ASN A 90 -9.47 -7.74 -9.14
CA ASN A 90 -8.20 -7.44 -9.77
C ASN A 90 -8.39 -6.38 -10.86
N ARG A 91 -7.64 -5.28 -10.79
CA ARG A 91 -7.66 -4.24 -11.83
C ARG A 91 -7.05 -4.74 -13.14
N TYR A 92 -6.00 -5.57 -13.04
CA TYR A 92 -5.32 -6.19 -14.16
C TYR A 92 -5.24 -7.70 -13.93
N SER A 93 -5.49 -8.48 -14.97
CA SER A 93 -5.53 -9.96 -14.89
C SER A 93 -4.15 -10.59 -14.70
N ASP A 94 -3.09 -9.85 -15.00
CA ASP A 94 -1.69 -10.27 -15.00
C ASP A 94 -0.87 -9.64 -13.86
N VAL A 95 -1.46 -8.77 -13.06
CA VAL A 95 -0.83 -8.17 -11.86
C VAL A 95 -1.55 -8.68 -10.61
N LEU A 96 -1.06 -9.79 -10.08
CA LEU A 96 -1.70 -10.54 -8.99
C LEU A 96 -0.73 -10.72 -7.82
N PRO A 97 -1.21 -10.70 -6.56
CA PRO A 97 -0.37 -10.95 -5.41
C PRO A 97 -0.04 -12.44 -5.29
N PHE A 98 1.18 -12.77 -4.87
CA PHE A 98 1.55 -14.16 -4.57
C PHE A 98 0.86 -14.64 -3.28
N ASP A 99 0.45 -15.91 -3.27
CA ASP A 99 -0.25 -16.54 -2.15
C ASP A 99 0.56 -16.49 -0.85
N ASN A 100 1.90 -16.55 -0.94
CA ASN A 100 2.79 -16.58 0.21
C ASN A 100 3.03 -15.23 0.90
N ASN A 101 2.78 -14.11 0.21
CA ASN A 101 2.97 -12.77 0.77
C ASN A 101 1.78 -11.84 0.56
N ARG A 102 0.64 -12.33 0.07
CA ARG A 102 -0.58 -11.53 -0.05
C ARG A 102 -1.07 -11.05 1.31
N VAL A 103 -1.72 -9.91 1.31
CA VAL A 103 -2.46 -9.40 2.47
C VAL A 103 -3.76 -10.20 2.64
N ILE A 104 -4.16 -10.44 3.88
CA ILE A 104 -5.36 -11.23 4.21
C ILE A 104 -6.28 -10.41 5.11
N LEU A 105 -7.48 -10.09 4.62
CA LEU A 105 -8.51 -9.45 5.43
C LEU A 105 -9.18 -10.49 6.33
N LYS A 106 -9.30 -10.17 7.62
CA LYS A 106 -10.00 -11.02 8.59
C LYS A 106 -11.51 -10.89 8.34
N GLN A 107 -12.23 -11.98 8.55
CA GLN A 107 -13.69 -11.93 8.47
C GLN A 107 -14.24 -11.18 9.69
N HIS A 108 -15.04 -10.13 9.46
CA HIS A 108 -15.81 -9.47 10.51
C HIS A 108 -17.19 -10.11 10.63
N LYS A 109 -17.74 -10.18 11.85
CA LYS A 109 -19.05 -10.82 12.10
C LYS A 109 -20.23 -10.02 11.50
N ASP A 110 -20.04 -8.73 11.29
CA ASP A 110 -21.12 -7.77 11.06
C ASP A 110 -21.26 -7.31 9.58
N TYR A 111 -20.40 -7.80 8.69
CA TYR A 111 -20.44 -7.49 7.26
C TYR A 111 -19.96 -8.69 6.44
N LYS A 112 -20.52 -8.88 5.23
CA LYS A 112 -20.07 -9.90 4.29
C LYS A 112 -18.68 -9.53 3.78
N PRO A 113 -17.59 -10.15 4.28
CA PRO A 113 -16.25 -9.77 3.88
C PRO A 113 -16.08 -10.02 2.38
N SER A 114 -15.02 -9.44 1.80
CA SER A 114 -14.42 -9.98 0.59
C SER A 114 -14.46 -11.50 0.64
N ALA A 115 -14.97 -12.15 -0.43
CA ALA A 115 -14.94 -13.60 -0.53
C ALA A 115 -13.56 -14.08 -0.03
N MET A 116 -13.56 -14.85 1.07
CA MET A 116 -12.36 -15.42 1.68
C MET A 116 -11.21 -14.45 2.07
N GLY A 117 -11.51 -13.19 2.41
CA GLY A 117 -10.49 -12.25 2.90
C GLY A 117 -9.52 -11.76 1.83
N TYR A 118 -9.91 -11.81 0.56
CA TYR A 118 -9.07 -11.43 -0.57
C TYR A 118 -9.08 -9.92 -0.85
N ILE A 119 -7.86 -9.36 -0.95
CA ILE A 119 -7.55 -8.06 -1.54
C ILE A 119 -6.29 -8.21 -2.41
N ASN A 120 -6.22 -7.49 -3.54
CA ASN A 120 -5.02 -7.46 -4.38
C ASN A 120 -3.95 -6.57 -3.73
N ALA A 121 -3.19 -7.14 -2.81
CA ALA A 121 -2.10 -6.48 -2.10
C ALA A 121 -1.06 -7.50 -1.62
N SER A 122 0.20 -7.10 -1.56
CA SER A 122 1.33 -7.91 -1.09
C SER A 122 2.15 -7.18 -0.04
N PHE A 123 2.59 -7.91 0.99
CA PHE A 123 3.64 -7.46 1.89
C PHE A 123 4.98 -7.44 1.15
N VAL A 124 5.68 -6.31 1.24
CA VAL A 124 7.03 -6.11 0.72
C VAL A 124 7.94 -5.78 1.89
N MET A 125 8.96 -6.62 2.09
CA MET A 125 9.96 -6.47 3.15
C MET A 125 11.34 -6.65 2.54
N THR A 126 12.24 -5.71 2.81
CA THR A 126 13.63 -5.75 2.35
C THR A 126 14.60 -6.20 3.44
N SER A 127 14.29 -5.91 4.71
CA SER A 127 14.99 -6.40 5.90
C SER A 127 14.12 -6.18 7.14
N GLU A 128 14.44 -6.83 8.26
CA GLU A 128 13.72 -6.65 9.54
C GLU A 128 13.85 -5.22 10.09
N SER A 129 14.92 -4.51 9.71
CA SER A 129 15.25 -3.15 10.17
C SER A 129 14.70 -2.03 9.27
N VAL A 130 14.11 -2.35 8.12
CA VAL A 130 13.57 -1.37 7.16
C VAL A 130 12.05 -1.42 7.15
N SER A 131 11.42 -0.28 6.91
CA SER A 131 9.97 -0.13 6.82
C SER A 131 9.34 -1.23 5.95
N ARG A 132 8.28 -1.83 6.48
CA ARG A 132 7.45 -2.82 5.78
C ARG A 132 6.44 -2.07 4.93
N PHE A 133 6.29 -2.45 3.67
CA PHE A 133 5.31 -1.85 2.77
C PHE A 133 4.19 -2.83 2.46
N ILE A 134 3.01 -2.29 2.19
CA ILE A 134 1.96 -2.99 1.47
C ILE A 134 1.92 -2.39 0.06
N ALA A 135 2.32 -3.18 -0.94
CA ALA A 135 2.14 -2.81 -2.33
C ALA A 135 0.74 -3.29 -2.77
N THR A 136 -0.08 -2.39 -3.28
CA THR A 136 -1.46 -2.70 -3.70
C THR A 136 -1.84 -1.93 -4.96
N GLN A 137 -2.82 -2.45 -5.70
CA GLN A 137 -3.38 -1.76 -6.86
C GLN A 137 -4.13 -0.47 -6.45
N GLY A 138 -4.32 0.47 -7.38
CA GLY A 138 -5.31 1.53 -7.19
C GLY A 138 -6.70 0.93 -6.98
N PRO A 139 -7.40 1.18 -5.85
CA PRO A 139 -8.67 0.52 -5.53
C PRO A 139 -9.69 0.63 -6.66
N LEU A 140 -10.46 -0.43 -6.87
CA LEU A 140 -11.66 -0.37 -7.72
C LEU A 140 -12.84 0.18 -6.89
N PRO A 141 -13.91 0.67 -7.52
CA PRO A 141 -15.11 1.09 -6.79
C PRO A 141 -15.64 0.00 -5.85
N ASN A 142 -15.65 -1.26 -6.30
CA ASN A 142 -16.11 -2.42 -5.54
C ASN A 142 -15.06 -3.01 -4.57
N THR A 143 -13.86 -2.42 -4.46
CA THR A 143 -12.81 -2.86 -3.51
C THR A 143 -12.34 -1.72 -2.61
N SER A 144 -13.04 -0.58 -2.60
CA SER A 144 -12.67 0.57 -1.79
C SER A 144 -12.90 0.31 -0.30
N GLU A 145 -13.96 -0.40 0.06
CA GLU A 145 -14.19 -0.87 1.44
C GLU A 145 -13.10 -1.87 1.87
N ASP A 146 -12.77 -2.86 1.02
CA ASP A 146 -11.68 -3.81 1.30
C ASP A 146 -10.34 -3.09 1.55
N PHE A 147 -10.06 -2.03 0.78
CA PHE A 147 -8.85 -1.22 0.95
C PHE A 147 -8.82 -0.51 2.31
N TRP A 148 -9.92 0.09 2.74
CA TRP A 148 -9.96 0.75 4.04
C TRP A 148 -9.96 -0.23 5.21
N GLU A 149 -10.58 -1.39 5.07
CA GLU A 149 -10.48 -2.49 6.04
C GLU A 149 -9.02 -2.92 6.19
N MET A 150 -8.28 -3.05 5.07
CA MET A 150 -6.84 -3.33 5.09
C MET A 150 -6.06 -2.27 5.89
N VAL A 151 -6.32 -0.99 5.62
CA VAL A 151 -5.65 0.13 6.28
C VAL A 151 -5.88 0.09 7.80
N LEU A 152 -7.13 -0.10 8.23
CA LEU A 152 -7.50 -0.21 9.64
C LEU A 152 -6.89 -1.46 10.29
N GLN A 153 -7.10 -2.64 9.70
CA GLN A 153 -6.64 -3.92 10.24
C GLN A 153 -5.13 -3.96 10.47
N TYR A 154 -4.36 -3.41 9.52
CA TYR A 154 -2.90 -3.39 9.56
C TYR A 154 -2.31 -2.09 10.11
N HIS A 155 -3.17 -1.20 10.65
CA HIS A 155 -2.77 0.06 11.28
C HIS A 155 -1.81 0.88 10.39
N CYS A 156 -2.11 0.95 9.09
CA CYS A 156 -1.25 1.63 8.12
C CYS A 156 -1.26 3.15 8.41
N PRO A 157 -0.12 3.75 8.80
CA PRO A 157 -0.09 5.15 9.23
C PRO A 157 -0.04 6.14 8.06
N ALA A 158 0.28 5.66 6.85
CA ALA A 158 0.43 6.50 5.66
C ALA A 158 0.03 5.74 4.40
N ILE A 159 -0.53 6.46 3.43
CA ILE A 159 -0.85 5.98 2.09
C ILE A 159 -0.10 6.83 1.08
N ILE A 160 0.69 6.19 0.22
CA ILE A 160 1.41 6.86 -0.87
C ILE A 160 0.72 6.50 -2.18
N MET A 161 -0.03 7.46 -2.75
CA MET A 161 -0.70 7.29 -4.03
C MET A 161 0.15 7.86 -5.17
N LEU A 162 0.60 6.98 -6.07
CA LEU A 162 1.53 7.31 -7.17
C LEU A 162 0.85 7.49 -8.53
N THR A 163 -0.48 7.66 -8.56
CA THR A 163 -1.26 7.81 -9.80
C THR A 163 -2.34 8.86 -9.62
N ARG A 164 -2.79 9.46 -10.73
CA ARG A 164 -4.09 10.15 -10.80
C ARG A 164 -5.23 9.13 -10.86
N LEU A 165 -6.46 9.57 -10.59
CA LEU A 165 -7.66 8.74 -10.77
C LEU A 165 -7.85 8.33 -12.22
N VAL A 166 -7.67 9.29 -13.13
CA VAL A 166 -7.76 9.13 -14.59
C VAL A 166 -6.47 9.65 -15.21
N ASP A 167 -5.92 8.92 -16.18
CA ASP A 167 -4.72 9.35 -16.90
C ASP A 167 -5.02 10.31 -18.06
N GLY A 168 -3.98 10.76 -18.77
CA GLY A 168 -4.13 11.67 -19.92
C GLY A 168 -4.88 11.09 -21.12
N THR A 169 -5.14 9.77 -21.14
CA THR A 169 -5.89 9.07 -22.19
C THR A 169 -7.34 8.80 -21.79
N HIS A 170 -7.81 9.40 -20.69
CA HIS A 170 -9.12 9.15 -20.10
C HIS A 170 -9.33 7.72 -19.55
N THR A 171 -8.25 6.98 -19.30
CA THR A 171 -8.32 5.65 -18.70
C THR A 171 -8.37 5.76 -17.18
N VAL A 172 -9.35 5.13 -16.54
CA VAL A 172 -9.43 5.05 -15.07
C VAL A 172 -8.31 4.16 -14.53
N LYS A 173 -7.40 4.75 -13.75
CA LYS A 173 -6.27 4.07 -13.09
C LYS A 173 -6.53 3.77 -11.62
N CYS A 174 -7.39 4.55 -10.98
CA CYS A 174 -7.73 4.41 -9.56
C CYS A 174 -9.16 4.89 -9.32
N GLY A 175 -9.93 4.15 -8.52
CA GLY A 175 -11.22 4.62 -8.02
C GLY A 175 -10.99 5.70 -6.96
N ASP A 176 -11.94 6.62 -6.84
CA ASP A 176 -11.87 7.63 -5.79
C ASP A 176 -12.29 7.01 -4.44
N TYR A 177 -11.27 6.63 -3.66
CA TYR A 177 -11.43 6.04 -2.34
C TYR A 177 -11.26 7.04 -1.18
N PHE A 178 -10.92 8.31 -1.44
CA PHE A 178 -10.45 9.23 -0.38
C PHE A 178 -11.01 10.65 -0.43
N GLN A 179 -11.54 11.13 -1.56
CA GLN A 179 -11.96 12.54 -1.67
C GLN A 179 -13.24 12.77 -0.87
N ALA A 180 -13.09 13.32 0.34
CA ALA A 180 -14.16 13.65 1.28
C ALA A 180 -14.21 15.16 1.56
N GLU A 181 -13.86 15.98 0.57
CA GLU A 181 -13.86 17.44 0.63
C GLU A 181 -15.27 18.02 0.78
N ASP A 182 -16.27 17.38 0.15
CA ASP A 182 -17.69 17.80 0.22
C ASP A 182 -18.43 17.19 1.42
N GLY A 183 -17.72 16.55 2.35
CA GLY A 183 -18.26 15.93 3.55
C GLY A 183 -17.81 14.48 3.74
N PRO A 184 -18.19 13.84 4.87
CA PRO A 184 -17.79 12.47 5.16
C PRO A 184 -18.24 11.49 4.07
N ARG A 185 -17.34 10.58 3.68
CA ARG A 185 -17.64 9.49 2.75
C ARG A 185 -17.74 8.16 3.45
N GLU A 186 -18.54 7.27 2.88
CA GLU A 186 -18.82 5.97 3.45
C GLU A 186 -18.51 4.86 2.45
N PHE A 187 -17.81 3.84 2.93
CA PHE A 187 -17.49 2.62 2.21
C PHE A 187 -17.94 1.45 3.09
N GLY A 188 -19.18 1.00 2.86
CA GLY A 188 -19.87 0.05 3.74
C GLY A 188 -19.86 0.51 5.19
N ASN A 189 -19.16 -0.22 6.08
CA ASN A 189 -19.10 0.13 7.51
C ASN A 189 -18.05 1.18 7.87
N ILE A 190 -17.27 1.66 6.91
CA ILE A 190 -16.17 2.60 7.16
C ILE A 190 -16.59 4.01 6.76
N ARG A 191 -16.37 4.98 7.65
CA ARG A 191 -16.55 6.41 7.41
C ARG A 191 -15.20 7.11 7.36
N ILE A 192 -15.06 8.02 6.40
CA ILE A 192 -13.84 8.78 6.14
C ILE A 192 -14.17 10.26 6.14
N THR A 193 -13.35 11.04 6.83
CA THR A 193 -13.46 12.50 6.85
C THR A 193 -12.10 13.11 6.57
N THR A 194 -12.06 14.13 5.72
CA THR A 194 -10.87 14.94 5.51
C THR A 194 -10.73 15.95 6.63
N LYS A 195 -9.62 15.93 7.37
CA LYS A 195 -9.32 16.93 8.41
C LYS A 195 -8.64 18.16 7.81
N TRP A 196 -7.68 17.94 6.92
CA TRP A 196 -7.04 19.02 6.17
C TRP A 196 -6.43 18.48 4.87
N ILE A 197 -6.23 19.41 3.93
CA ILE A 197 -5.52 19.18 2.67
C ILE A 197 -4.48 20.28 2.51
N GLN A 198 -3.28 19.89 2.11
CA GLN A 198 -2.20 20.82 1.80
C GLN A 198 -1.53 20.41 0.49
N THR A 199 -1.32 21.38 -0.40
CA THR A 199 -0.48 21.18 -1.59
C THR A 199 0.91 21.71 -1.29
N ALA A 200 1.93 20.87 -1.44
CA ALA A 200 3.33 21.26 -1.31
C ALA A 200 3.88 21.79 -2.63
N ASP A 201 4.94 22.59 -2.56
CA ASP A 201 5.62 23.17 -3.74
C ASP A 201 6.15 22.10 -4.72
N THR A 202 6.35 20.88 -4.23
CA THR A 202 6.78 19.71 -5.01
C THR A 202 5.64 19.04 -5.79
N SER A 203 4.45 19.67 -5.88
CA SER A 203 3.23 19.11 -6.48
C SER A 203 2.62 17.92 -5.72
N LEU A 204 3.11 17.63 -4.51
CA LEU A 204 2.48 16.65 -3.63
C LEU A 204 1.20 17.22 -3.03
N ILE A 205 0.17 16.39 -2.92
CA ILE A 205 -1.07 16.72 -2.19
C ILE A 205 -1.09 15.85 -0.94
N LEU A 206 -0.93 16.49 0.21
CA LEU A 206 -0.99 15.88 1.53
C LEU A 206 -2.43 15.96 2.04
N ARG A 207 -2.98 14.84 2.51
CA ARG A 207 -4.31 14.77 3.13
C ARG A 207 -4.19 14.11 4.49
N CYS A 208 -4.73 14.77 5.52
CA CYS A 208 -4.99 14.09 6.79
C CYS A 208 -6.42 13.59 6.79
N LEU A 209 -6.56 12.27 6.87
CA LEU A 209 -7.83 11.58 6.86
C LEU A 209 -8.08 10.99 8.25
N GLU A 210 -9.29 11.19 8.74
CA GLU A 210 -9.81 10.42 9.87
C GLU A 210 -10.68 9.29 9.33
N VAL A 211 -10.36 8.07 9.74
CA VAL A 211 -11.05 6.85 9.31
C VAL A 211 -11.60 6.16 10.55
N LYS A 212 -12.91 5.88 10.55
CA LYS A 212 -13.62 5.26 11.68
C LYS A 212 -14.57 4.19 11.16
N ASN A 213 -14.75 3.12 11.93
CA ASN A 213 -15.92 2.26 11.76
C ASN A 213 -17.16 3.03 12.21
N LYS A 214 -18.30 2.82 11.53
CA LYS A 214 -19.58 3.38 11.98
C LYS A 214 -19.92 2.79 13.34
N GLU A 215 -20.41 3.64 14.23
CA GLU A 215 -20.98 3.18 15.49
C GLU A 215 -22.21 2.35 15.17
N ILE A 216 -22.27 1.12 15.71
CA ILE A 216 -23.47 0.30 15.64
C ILE A 216 -24.47 0.99 16.56
N THR A 217 -25.41 1.74 15.99
CA THR A 217 -26.63 2.07 16.71
C THR A 217 -27.40 0.78 16.88
N ASP A 218 -27.30 0.18 18.07
CA ASP A 218 -28.24 -0.84 18.52
C ASP A 218 -29.64 -0.22 18.45
N HIS A 219 -30.35 -0.50 17.37
CA HIS A 219 -31.80 -0.41 17.38
C HIS A 219 -32.29 -1.58 18.24
N MET A 220 -32.20 -1.42 19.56
CA MET A 220 -33.09 -2.13 20.46
C MET A 220 -34.51 -1.78 20.05
N SER A 221 -35.13 -2.72 19.36
CA SER A 221 -36.54 -2.69 19.03
C SER A 221 -37.29 -2.88 20.34
N ASN A 222 -37.96 -1.83 20.82
CA ASN A 222 -39.06 -1.96 21.77
C ASN A 222 -40.29 -2.55 21.07
#